data_AF-A0A3K0WIR5-F1
#
_entry.id   AF-A0A3K0WIR5-F1
#
_cell.length_a   1.000
_cell.length_b   1.000
_cell.length_c   1.000
_cell.angle_alpha   90.00
_cell.angle_beta   90.00
_cell.angle_gamma   90.00
#
_symmetry.space_group_name_H-M   'P 1'
#
loop_
_entity.id
_entity.type
_entity.pdbx_description
1 polymer ?
#
loop_
_entity_poly.entity_id
_entity_poly.type
_entity_poly.pdbx_seq_one_letter_code
_entity_poly.pdbx_strand_id
1 'polypeptide(L)' 'MQLASRFGHVNQIRRDRPLTREELMQVVPSVFGEDKHTSRSENYTWIPTITVLESLQREGFQPFFACQTR' A
#
# COMPACT_ATOMS: atom_id res chain seq x y z
N MET A 1 37.31 -3.74 -1.97
CA MET A 1 35.95 -4.29 -1.80
C MET A 1 34.99 -3.13 -1.65
N GLN A 2 34.04 -2.95 -2.57
CA GLN A 2 33.07 -1.86 -2.51
C GLN A 2 31.80 -2.42 -1.87
N LEU A 3 31.54 -2.04 -0.61
CA LEU A 3 30.27 -2.34 0.05
C LEU A 3 29.15 -1.63 -0.72
N ALA A 4 28.09 -2.36 -1.06
CA ALA A 4 26.99 -1.83 -1.86
C ALA A 4 26.31 -0.65 -1.13
N SER A 5 26.56 0.58 -1.59
CA SER A 5 25.97 1.83 -1.05
C SER A 5 24.69 2.21 -1.81
N ARG A 6 23.79 1.24 -2.02
CA ARG A 6 22.47 1.51 -2.62
C ARG A 6 21.39 0.93 -1.73
N PHE A 7 21.08 1.66 -0.65
CA PHE A 7 19.79 1.49 -0.01
C PHE A 7 18.73 1.80 -1.08
N GLY A 8 17.92 0.79 -1.43
CA GLY A 8 16.89 0.93 -2.45
C GLY A 8 15.87 2.01 -2.05
N HIS A 9 15.04 2.42 -3.02
CA HIS A 9 13.95 3.35 -2.74
C HIS A 9 13.12 2.88 -1.54
N VAL A 10 12.87 3.80 -0.61
CA VAL A 10 12.15 3.50 0.63
C VAL A 10 10.67 3.38 0.27
N ASN A 11 10.13 2.17 0.24
CA ASN A 11 8.71 1.91 0.01
C ASN A 11 7.91 2.08 1.31
N GLN A 12 8.16 3.15 2.05
CA GLN A 12 7.40 3.50 3.24
C GLN A 12 7.31 5.03 3.43
N ILE A 13 6.22 5.48 4.03
CA ILE A 13 5.97 6.89 4.36
C ILE A 13 5.24 6.99 5.69
N ARG A 14 5.59 7.99 6.48
CA ARG A 14 4.87 8.41 7.68
C ARG A 14 4.69 9.92 7.68
N ARG A 15 3.50 10.39 8.05
CA ARG A 15 3.19 11.83 8.20
C ARG A 15 2.43 12.07 9.51
N ASP A 16 2.42 13.31 9.96
CA ASP A 16 1.61 13.85 11.06
C ASP A 16 0.20 14.26 10.62
N ARG A 17 -0.04 14.29 9.30
CA ARG A 17 -1.33 14.44 8.63
C ARG A 17 -1.73 13.14 7.91
N PRO A 18 -3.02 12.97 7.54
CA PRO A 18 -3.44 11.92 6.63
C PRO A 18 -2.62 11.88 5.34
N LEU A 19 -2.31 10.68 4.89
CA LEU A 19 -1.64 10.44 3.61
C LEU A 19 -2.62 10.73 2.46
N THR A 20 -2.12 11.40 1.42
CA THR A 20 -2.92 11.66 0.21
C THR A 20 -3.00 10.41 -0.67
N ARG A 21 -3.96 10.40 -1.59
CA ARG A 21 -4.10 9.30 -2.56
C ARG A 21 -2.85 9.15 -3.42
N GLU A 22 -2.22 10.28 -3.80
CA GLU A 22 -0.99 10.33 -4.59
C GLU A 22 0.20 9.76 -3.80
N GLU A 23 0.33 10.11 -2.52
CA GLU A 23 1.35 9.54 -1.63
C GLU A 23 1.19 8.01 -1.50
N LEU A 24 -0.06 7.54 -1.39
CA LEU A 24 -0.36 6.11 -1.37
C LEU A 24 -0.03 5.44 -2.70
N MET A 25 -0.37 6.03 -3.84
CA MET A 25 -0.06 5.49 -5.17
C MET A 25 1.45 5.37 -5.39
N GLN A 26 2.23 6.33 -4.90
CA GLN A 26 3.68 6.34 -5.02
C GLN A 26 4.36 5.27 -4.15
N VAL A 27 3.86 5.06 -2.93
CA VAL A 27 4.56 4.24 -1.90
C VAL A 27 3.99 2.83 -1.80
N VAL A 28 2.67 2.68 -1.97
CA VAL A 28 1.94 1.41 -1.83
C VAL A 28 1.00 1.16 -3.01
N PRO A 29 1.49 1.14 -4.27
CA PRO A 29 0.66 0.97 -5.46
C PRO A 29 -0.19 -0.31 -5.44
N SER A 30 0.21 -1.37 -4.74
CA SER A 30 -0.54 -2.63 -4.67
C SER A 30 -1.90 -2.49 -3.97
N VAL A 31 -2.09 -1.46 -3.14
CA VAL A 31 -3.39 -1.17 -2.51
C VAL A 31 -4.47 -0.91 -3.58
N PHE A 32 -4.07 -0.36 -4.72
CA PHE A 32 -4.94 -0.04 -5.85
C PHE A 32 -5.06 -1.18 -6.87
N GLY A 33 -4.55 -2.37 -6.56
CA GLY A 33 -4.68 -3.53 -7.46
C GLY A 33 -6.15 -3.89 -7.69
N GLU A 34 -6.50 -4.18 -8.95
CA GLU A 34 -7.87 -4.51 -9.37
C GLU A 34 -8.16 -6.03 -9.32
N ASP A 35 -7.12 -6.85 -9.22
CA ASP A 35 -7.22 -8.31 -9.19
C ASP A 35 -6.49 -8.93 -8.00
N LYS A 36 -6.94 -10.14 -7.62
CA LYS A 36 -6.21 -10.99 -6.68
C LYS A 36 -4.87 -11.41 -7.28
N HIS A 37 -3.88 -11.59 -6.41
CA HIS A 37 -2.59 -12.13 -6.83
C HIS A 37 -2.75 -13.51 -7.47
N THR A 38 -2.04 -13.80 -8.55
CA THR A 38 -2.14 -15.03 -9.35
C THR A 38 -1.91 -16.32 -8.56
N SER A 39 -1.14 -16.23 -7.46
CA SER A 39 -0.92 -17.35 -6.52
C SER A 39 -2.13 -17.70 -5.64
N ARG A 40 -3.22 -16.93 -5.68
CA ARG A 40 -4.44 -17.20 -4.91
C ARG A 40 -5.31 -18.21 -5.64
N SER A 41 -5.87 -19.17 -4.90
CA SER A 41 -6.79 -20.17 -5.45
C SER A 41 -8.08 -19.56 -5.99
N GLU A 42 -8.82 -20.32 -6.80
CA GLU A 42 -10.13 -19.90 -7.30
C GLU A 42 -11.13 -19.65 -6.17
N ASN A 43 -11.10 -20.48 -5.13
CA ASN A 43 -11.97 -20.36 -3.95
C ASN A 43 -11.60 -19.19 -3.02
N TYR A 44 -10.47 -18.49 -3.27
CA TYR A 44 -10.09 -17.33 -2.47
C TYR A 44 -10.97 -16.12 -2.84
N THR A 45 -11.86 -15.76 -1.92
CA THR A 45 -12.67 -14.53 -2.03
C THR A 45 -11.80 -13.34 -1.64
N TRP A 46 -11.34 -12.62 -2.64
CA TRP A 46 -10.52 -11.43 -2.47
C TRP A 46 -11.39 -10.19 -2.43
N ILE A 47 -11.09 -9.29 -1.50
CA ILE A 47 -11.64 -7.94 -1.45
C ILE A 47 -10.49 -6.98 -1.77
N PRO A 48 -10.63 -6.07 -2.74
CA PRO A 48 -9.61 -5.07 -3.02
C PRO A 48 -9.26 -4.25 -1.78
N THR A 49 -7.96 -4.07 -1.53
CA THR A 49 -7.49 -3.33 -0.35
C THR A 49 -7.98 -1.88 -0.37
N ILE A 50 -8.05 -1.24 -1.55
CA ILE A 50 -8.60 0.10 -1.71
C ILE A 50 -10.06 0.19 -1.25
N THR A 51 -10.87 -0.84 -1.48
CA THR A 51 -12.28 -0.88 -1.03
C THR A 51 -12.37 -0.84 0.50
N VAL A 52 -11.49 -1.58 1.18
CA VAL A 52 -11.41 -1.56 2.64
C VAL A 52 -10.94 -0.19 3.13
N LEU A 53 -9.91 0.38 2.51
CA LEU A 53 -9.38 1.68 2.89
C LEU A 53 -10.40 2.80 2.72
N GLU A 54 -11.11 2.86 1.59
CA GLU A 54 -12.16 3.87 1.36
C GLU A 54 -13.33 3.71 2.35
N SER A 55 -13.67 2.48 2.72
CA SER A 55 -14.70 2.23 3.74
C SER A 55 -14.25 2.74 5.11
N LEU A 56 -13.00 2.48 5.50
CA LEU A 56 -12.40 3.01 6.72
C LEU A 56 -12.39 4.54 6.73
N GLN A 57 -12.08 5.17 5.59
CA GLN A 57 -12.12 6.63 5.45
C GLN A 57 -13.52 7.22 5.62
N ARG A 58 -14.57 6.53 5.13
CA ARG A 58 -15.97 6.94 5.35
C ARG A 58 -16.35 6.88 6.84
N GLU A 59 -15.80 5.94 7.58
CA GLU A 59 -15.96 5.82 9.04
C GLU A 59 -15.02 6.74 9.84
N GLY A 60 -14.28 7.63 9.17
CA GLY A 60 -13.41 8.62 9.83
C GLY A 60 -11.98 8.12 10.15
N PHE A 61 -11.62 6.90 9.77
CA PHE A 61 -10.25 6.40 9.92
C PHE A 61 -9.37 6.85 8.77
N GLN A 62 -8.20 7.41 9.09
CA GLN A 62 -7.28 7.97 8.10
C GLN A 62 -5.90 7.30 8.17
N PRO A 63 -5.23 7.05 7.03
CA PRO A 63 -3.89 6.48 7.03
C PRO A 63 -2.84 7.55 7.32
N PHE A 64 -1.93 7.30 8.29
CA PHE A 64 -0.78 8.17 8.60
C PHE A 64 0.56 7.49 8.33
N PHE A 65 0.53 6.20 8.02
CA PHE A 65 1.67 5.36 7.69
C PHE A 65 1.28 4.38 6.59
N ALA A 66 2.18 4.14 5.65
CA ALA A 66 2.03 3.11 4.63
C ALA A 66 3.39 2.53 4.29
N CYS A 67 3.43 1.22 4.01
CA CYS A 67 4.61 0.56 3.49
C CYS A 67 4.23 -0.60 2.57
N GLN A 68 5.10 -0.90 1.62
CA GLN A 68 4.95 -2.04 0.71
C GLN A 68 6.29 -2.76 0.56
N THR A 69 6.27 -4.07 0.80
CA THR A 69 7.42 -4.94 0.51
C THR A 69 7.59 -5.09 -0.99
N ARG A 70 8.85 -5.22 -1.44
CA ARG A 70 9.16 -5.42 -2.86
C ARG A 70 8.66 -6.77 -3.39
#